data_AF-A0A0D2EGG5-F1
#
_entry.id   AF-A0A0D2EGG5-F1
#
_cell.length_a   1.000
_cell.length_b   1.000
_cell.length_c   1.000
_cell.angle_alpha   90.00
_cell.angle_beta   90.00
_cell.angle_gamma   90.00
#
_symmetry.space_group_name_H-M   'P 1'
#
loop_
_entity.id
_entity.type
_entity.pdbx_description
1 polymer ?
#
loop_
_entity_poly.entity_id
_entity_poly.type
_entity_poly.pdbx_seq_one_letter_code
_entity_poly.pdbx_strand_id
1 'polypeptide(L)'
;MIHHLITYIYTDRVDFSDEDDEAISIMKAWVLAEKFCMPDQQNQLIDYLMEHWQDEQVRPAKVACVLDNVSKYSPLSKLVIDRFTHDLAFEYDYFLGQKNREGAEEHDKEFGALCSKTGCSVIRLVWDDLCLLDDDNDAKRPKPLAPINQGCKYHVHAGGG
;
A
#
# COMPACT_ATOMS: atom_id res chain seq x y z
N MET A 1 15.50 -3.49 -11.40
CA MET A 1 15.62 -2.09 -10.87
C MET A 1 16.36 -1.12 -11.80
N ILE A 2 17.70 -1.12 -11.92
CA ILE A 2 18.41 -0.14 -12.78
C ILE A 2 18.01 -0.30 -14.26
N HIS A 3 17.75 -1.53 -14.69
CA HIS A 3 17.23 -1.84 -16.02
C HIS A 3 15.93 -1.06 -16.34
N HIS A 4 14.96 -1.05 -15.42
CA HIS A 4 13.68 -0.33 -15.60
C HIS A 4 13.86 1.18 -15.74
N LEU A 5 14.76 1.75 -14.94
CA LEU A 5 15.12 3.16 -15.07
C LEU A 5 15.75 3.46 -16.44
N ILE A 6 16.68 2.61 -16.89
CA ILE A 6 17.31 2.74 -18.21
C ILE A 6 16.25 2.62 -19.31
N THR A 7 15.40 1.59 -19.26
CA THR A 7 14.32 1.38 -20.23
C THR A 7 13.43 2.61 -20.31
N TYR A 8 13.00 3.17 -19.18
CA TYR A 8 12.20 4.39 -19.17
C TYR A 8 12.93 5.56 -19.85
N ILE A 9 14.19 5.82 -19.50
CA ILE A 9 14.97 6.93 -20.09
C ILE A 9 15.05 6.81 -21.63
N TYR A 10 15.14 5.60 -22.16
CA TYR A 10 15.31 5.37 -23.60
C TYR A 10 14.00 5.15 -24.36
N THR A 11 12.92 4.74 -23.70
CA THR A 11 11.69 4.29 -24.38
C THR A 11 10.41 4.99 -23.91
N ASP A 12 10.48 5.75 -22.81
CA ASP A 12 9.32 6.33 -22.12
C ASP A 12 8.26 5.27 -21.74
N ARG A 13 8.72 4.05 -21.48
CA ARG A 13 7.88 2.91 -21.08
C ARG A 13 8.38 2.27 -19.80
N VAL A 14 7.42 1.70 -19.09
CA VAL A 14 7.62 0.98 -17.84
C VAL A 14 6.96 -0.39 -18.00
N ASP A 15 7.70 -1.46 -17.69
CA ASP A 15 7.21 -2.84 -17.80
C ASP A 15 7.80 -3.66 -16.66
N PHE A 16 6.92 -4.27 -15.85
CA PHE A 16 7.27 -5.07 -14.68
C PHE A 16 6.67 -6.48 -14.74
N SER A 17 6.13 -6.91 -15.89
CA SER A 17 5.41 -8.20 -16.01
C SER A 17 6.25 -9.42 -15.66
N ASP A 18 7.57 -9.30 -15.76
CA ASP A 18 8.54 -10.38 -15.55
C ASP A 18 9.14 -10.38 -14.13
N GLU A 19 8.66 -9.51 -13.22
CA GLU A 19 9.20 -9.39 -11.86
C GLU A 19 8.46 -10.30 -10.86
N ASP A 20 9.21 -10.99 -10.00
CA ASP A 20 8.66 -11.91 -8.98
C ASP A 20 7.69 -11.22 -7.99
N ASP A 21 7.91 -9.93 -7.71
CA ASP A 21 6.99 -9.07 -6.97
C ASP A 21 6.93 -7.70 -7.67
N GLU A 22 5.99 -7.61 -8.61
CA GLU A 22 5.75 -6.43 -9.44
C GLU A 22 5.54 -5.16 -8.59
N ALA A 23 4.70 -5.21 -7.54
CA ALA A 23 4.46 -4.07 -6.65
C ALA A 23 5.75 -3.57 -5.98
N ILE A 24 6.57 -4.48 -5.42
CA ILE A 24 7.86 -4.11 -4.82
C ILE A 24 8.79 -3.48 -5.86
N SER A 25 8.82 -4.01 -7.08
CA SER A 25 9.63 -3.46 -8.16
C SER A 25 9.16 -2.07 -8.62
N ILE A 26 7.85 -1.83 -8.71
CA ILE A 26 7.26 -0.51 -8.96
C ILE A 26 7.62 0.48 -7.85
N MET A 27 7.42 0.11 -6.58
CA MET A 27 7.73 0.96 -5.42
C MET A 27 9.21 1.35 -5.37
N LYS A 28 10.11 0.41 -5.66
CA LYS A 28 11.55 0.68 -5.73
C LYS A 28 11.91 1.57 -6.93
N ALA A 29 11.28 1.38 -8.09
CA ALA A 29 11.46 2.26 -9.23
C ALA A 29 11.00 3.69 -8.92
N TRP A 30 9.93 3.83 -8.12
CA TRP A 30 9.43 5.14 -7.69
C TRP A 30 10.44 5.87 -6.80
N VAL A 31 11.09 5.14 -5.88
CA VAL A 31 12.19 5.68 -5.05
C VAL A 31 13.35 6.19 -5.92
N LEU A 32 13.68 5.47 -6.99
CA LEU A 32 14.71 5.93 -7.93
C LEU A 32 14.26 7.19 -8.68
N ALA A 33 13.02 7.21 -9.17
CA ALA A 33 12.45 8.38 -9.84
C ALA A 33 12.47 9.63 -8.94
N GLU A 34 12.17 9.47 -7.65
CA GLU A 34 12.30 10.54 -6.64
C GLU A 34 13.74 11.05 -6.53
N LYS A 35 14.72 10.14 -6.40
CA LYS A 35 16.15 10.50 -6.24
C LYS A 35 16.73 11.22 -7.45
N PHE A 36 16.22 10.92 -8.65
CA PHE A 36 16.66 11.53 -9.90
C PHE A 36 15.75 12.68 -10.35
N CYS A 37 14.79 13.11 -9.52
CA CYS A 37 13.88 14.22 -9.79
C CYS A 37 13.07 14.04 -11.10
N MET A 38 12.50 12.85 -11.32
CA MET A 38 11.69 12.52 -12.51
C MET A 38 10.20 12.45 -12.15
N PRO A 39 9.49 13.59 -12.05
CA PRO A 39 8.10 13.62 -11.58
C PRO A 39 7.12 12.91 -12.50
N ASP A 40 7.32 12.95 -13.83
CA ASP A 40 6.46 12.25 -14.78
C ASP A 40 6.52 10.74 -14.57
N GLN A 41 7.72 10.22 -14.32
CA GLN A 41 7.92 8.81 -14.02
C GLN A 41 7.29 8.44 -12.65
N GLN A 42 7.39 9.31 -11.65
CA GLN A 42 6.74 9.07 -10.36
C GLN A 42 5.22 8.96 -10.49
N ASN A 43 4.59 9.78 -11.32
CA ASN A 43 3.15 9.73 -11.56
C ASN A 43 2.76 8.45 -12.30
N GLN A 44 3.46 8.12 -13.39
CA GLN A 44 3.21 6.88 -14.14
C GLN A 44 3.34 5.64 -13.24
N LEU A 45 4.38 5.59 -12.39
CA LEU A 45 4.58 4.47 -11.47
C LEU A 45 3.49 4.37 -10.39
N ILE A 46 2.90 5.49 -9.95
CA ILE A 46 1.72 5.47 -9.08
C ILE A 46 0.51 4.91 -9.82
N ASP A 47 0.27 5.34 -11.06
CA ASP A 47 -0.85 4.85 -11.86
C ASP A 47 -0.75 3.33 -12.07
N TYR A 48 0.44 2.83 -12.43
CA TYR A 48 0.71 1.39 -12.55
C TYR A 48 0.49 0.64 -11.23
N LEU A 49 0.94 1.20 -10.11
CA LEU A 49 0.77 0.58 -8.79
C LEU A 49 -0.73 0.48 -8.41
N MET A 50 -1.51 1.52 -8.73
CA MET A 50 -2.94 1.52 -8.49
C MET A 50 -3.70 0.53 -9.37
N GLU A 51 -3.27 0.36 -10.63
CA GLU A 51 -3.82 -0.65 -11.54
C GLU A 51 -3.54 -2.07 -11.01
N HIS A 52 -2.28 -2.34 -10.62
CA HIS A 52 -1.87 -3.62 -10.06
C HIS A 52 -2.64 -3.99 -8.77
N TRP A 53 -2.94 -3.02 -7.91
CA TRP A 53 -3.75 -3.25 -6.69
C TRP A 53 -5.26 -3.30 -6.92
N GLN A 54 -5.77 -3.26 -8.15
CA GLN A 54 -7.19 -3.56 -8.36
C GLN A 54 -7.52 -5.01 -8.03
N ASP A 55 -6.58 -5.92 -8.31
CA ASP A 55 -6.77 -7.36 -8.14
C ASP A 55 -5.94 -7.96 -7.00
N GLU A 56 -5.03 -7.17 -6.39
CA GLU A 56 -4.16 -7.62 -5.30
C GLU A 56 -4.23 -6.73 -4.07
N GLN A 57 -4.24 -7.34 -2.88
CA GLN A 57 -4.19 -6.64 -1.60
C GLN A 57 -2.78 -6.17 -1.24
N VAL A 58 -2.71 -5.10 -0.46
CA VAL A 58 -1.44 -4.61 0.08
C VAL A 58 -1.04 -5.44 1.29
N ARG A 59 0.02 -6.24 1.16
CA ARG A 59 0.58 -7.00 2.29
C ARG A 59 1.35 -6.09 3.26
N PRO A 60 1.42 -6.42 4.57
CA PRO A 60 2.21 -5.64 5.54
C PRO A 60 3.70 -5.51 5.14
N ALA A 61 4.28 -6.51 4.47
CA ALA A 61 5.64 -6.44 3.93
C ALA A 61 5.83 -5.29 2.93
N LYS A 62 4.84 -5.00 2.08
CA LYS A 62 4.85 -3.88 1.12
C LYS A 62 4.84 -2.53 1.86
N VAL A 63 4.03 -2.41 2.91
CA VAL A 63 4.00 -1.23 3.80
C VAL A 63 5.35 -1.01 4.48
N ALA A 64 5.94 -2.07 5.04
CA ALA A 64 7.25 -1.99 5.68
C ALA A 64 8.35 -1.54 4.70
N CYS A 65 8.34 -2.08 3.47
CA CYS A 65 9.27 -1.68 2.42
C CYS A 65 9.23 -0.17 2.15
N VAL A 66 8.02 0.39 2.06
CA VAL A 66 7.81 1.82 1.80
C VAL A 66 8.30 2.66 2.98
N LEU A 67 7.95 2.30 4.20
CA LEU A 67 8.36 3.03 5.39
C LEU A 67 9.89 3.03 5.61
N ASP A 68 10.58 1.99 5.14
CA ASP A 68 12.04 1.89 5.21
C ASP A 68 12.75 2.73 4.12
N ASN A 69 12.07 3.07 3.01
CA ASN A 69 12.70 3.59 1.80
C ASN A 69 12.23 4.99 1.36
N VAL A 70 11.06 5.45 1.81
CA VAL A 70 10.53 6.78 1.47
C VAL A 70 10.14 7.59 2.69
N SER A 71 10.14 8.92 2.54
CA SER A 71 9.60 9.82 3.56
C SER A 71 8.13 9.49 3.84
N LYS A 72 7.73 9.50 5.13
CA LYS A 72 6.33 9.34 5.56
C LYS A 72 5.35 10.35 4.97
N TYR A 73 5.86 11.44 4.41
CA TYR A 73 5.04 12.47 3.76
C TYR A 73 4.99 12.34 2.24
N SER A 74 5.71 11.37 1.66
CA SER A 74 5.75 11.14 0.22
C SER A 74 4.38 10.69 -0.30
N PRO A 75 4.05 10.99 -1.57
CA PRO A 75 2.84 10.48 -2.20
C PRO A 75 2.73 8.95 -2.12
N LEU A 76 3.85 8.25 -2.34
CA LEU A 76 3.89 6.79 -2.27
C LEU A 76 3.55 6.28 -0.86
N SER A 77 4.14 6.87 0.18
CA SER A 77 3.87 6.47 1.55
C SER A 77 2.40 6.65 1.93
N LYS A 78 1.79 7.77 1.53
CA LYS A 78 0.36 8.02 1.78
C LYS A 78 -0.52 7.01 1.04
N LEU A 79 -0.24 6.75 -0.23
CA LEU A 79 -1.00 5.81 -1.05
C LEU A 79 -0.98 4.39 -0.47
N VAL A 80 0.21 3.89 -0.12
CA VAL A 80 0.39 2.52 0.38
C VAL A 80 -0.32 2.33 1.73
N ILE A 81 -0.22 3.31 2.62
CA ILE A 81 -0.87 3.26 3.94
C ILE A 81 -2.40 3.36 3.80
N ASP A 82 -2.89 4.25 2.94
CA ASP A 82 -4.32 4.42 2.69
C ASP A 82 -4.93 3.14 2.12
N ARG A 83 -4.28 2.57 1.09
CA ARG A 83 -4.73 1.30 0.49
C ARG A 83 -4.68 0.15 1.49
N PHE A 84 -3.60 0.01 2.26
CA PHE A 84 -3.51 -1.00 3.32
C PHE A 84 -4.62 -0.87 4.35
N THR A 85 -4.94 0.36 4.76
CA THR A 85 -6.01 0.62 5.73
C THR A 85 -7.38 0.30 5.14
N HIS A 86 -7.59 0.61 3.86
CA HIS A 86 -8.79 0.22 3.12
C HIS A 86 -8.93 -1.30 3.06
N ASP A 87 -7.88 -2.02 2.63
CA ASP A 87 -7.90 -3.48 2.53
C ASP A 87 -8.18 -4.13 3.89
N LEU A 88 -7.57 -3.60 4.96
CA LEU A 88 -7.81 -4.07 6.33
C LEU A 88 -9.27 -3.85 6.78
N ALA A 89 -9.90 -2.74 6.38
CA ALA A 89 -11.27 -2.41 6.76
C ALA A 89 -12.33 -3.18 5.97
N PHE A 90 -12.07 -3.51 4.70
CA PHE A 90 -13.09 -4.05 3.79
C PHE A 90 -12.86 -5.51 3.38
N GLU A 91 -11.62 -6.00 3.37
CA GLU A 91 -11.27 -7.36 2.96
C GLU A 91 -10.68 -8.17 4.12
N TYR A 92 -11.22 -7.90 5.30
CA TYR A 92 -10.82 -8.47 6.57
C TYR A 92 -10.75 -10.00 6.61
N ASP A 93 -11.73 -10.68 6.01
CA ASP A 93 -11.82 -12.16 5.98
C ASP A 93 -10.58 -12.80 5.28
N TYR A 94 -9.85 -12.04 4.45
CA TYR A 94 -8.59 -12.48 3.83
C TYR A 94 -7.43 -12.46 4.83
N PHE A 95 -7.28 -11.39 5.61
CA PHE A 95 -6.19 -11.24 6.58
C PHE A 95 -6.29 -12.23 7.75
N LEU A 96 -7.52 -12.61 8.13
CA LEU A 96 -7.76 -13.67 9.11
C LEU A 96 -7.61 -15.10 8.55
N GLY A 97 -7.40 -15.25 7.24
CA GLY A 97 -7.18 -16.56 6.63
C GLY A 97 -8.39 -17.48 6.73
N GLN A 98 -9.59 -17.05 6.28
CA GLN A 98 -10.81 -17.85 6.37
C GLN A 98 -10.80 -19.22 5.64
N LYS A 99 -9.71 -19.68 5.01
CA LYS A 99 -9.64 -21.03 4.44
C LYS A 99 -8.34 -21.83 4.61
N ASN A 100 -7.19 -21.25 4.96
CA ASN A 100 -5.94 -22.01 5.11
C ASN A 100 -5.06 -21.41 6.22
N ARG A 101 -4.94 -22.12 7.35
CA ARG A 101 -4.09 -21.78 8.50
C ARG A 101 -2.63 -21.48 8.15
N GLU A 102 -2.11 -22.00 7.05
CA GLU A 102 -0.70 -21.83 6.65
C GLU A 102 -0.33 -20.39 6.26
N GLY A 103 -1.28 -19.58 5.76
CA GLY A 103 -1.01 -18.17 5.40
C GLY A 103 -1.15 -17.19 6.57
N ALA A 104 -2.02 -17.50 7.55
CA ALA A 104 -2.33 -16.60 8.66
C ALA A 104 -1.12 -16.36 9.59
N GLU A 105 -0.29 -17.39 9.83
CA GLU A 105 0.93 -17.25 10.64
C GLU A 105 2.00 -16.37 9.97
N GLU A 106 2.07 -16.38 8.64
CA GLU A 106 3.00 -15.53 7.89
C GLU A 106 2.51 -14.07 7.95
N HIS A 107 1.21 -13.84 7.75
CA HIS A 107 0.62 -12.51 7.88
C HIS A 107 0.77 -11.94 9.29
N ASP A 108 0.55 -12.73 10.34
CA ASP A 108 0.71 -12.28 11.73
C ASP A 108 2.18 -11.93 12.04
N LYS A 109 3.14 -12.70 11.53
CA LYS A 109 4.58 -12.37 11.64
C LYS A 109 4.92 -11.07 10.92
N GLU A 110 4.44 -10.89 9.69
CA GLU A 110 4.65 -9.65 8.94
C GLU A 110 4.02 -8.45 9.64
N PHE A 111 2.81 -8.61 10.16
CA PHE A 111 2.08 -7.58 10.87
C PHE A 111 2.76 -7.21 12.20
N GLY A 112 3.22 -8.21 12.95
CA GLY A 112 4.01 -8.02 14.17
C GLY A 112 5.33 -7.28 13.88
N ALA A 113 6.00 -7.62 12.79
CA ALA A 113 7.20 -6.91 12.35
C ALA A 113 6.91 -5.45 11.97
N LEU A 114 5.81 -5.20 11.25
CA LEU A 114 5.37 -3.84 10.89
C LEU A 114 5.05 -3.00 12.13
N CYS A 115 4.31 -3.55 13.09
CA CYS A 115 3.97 -2.87 14.35
C CYS A 115 5.23 -2.51 15.15
N SER A 116 6.20 -3.42 15.20
CA SER A 116 7.47 -3.21 15.91
C SER A 116 8.31 -2.10 15.28
N LYS A 117 8.28 -1.96 13.95
CA LYS A 117 9.02 -0.92 13.21
C LYS A 117 8.37 0.46 13.29
N THR A 118 7.05 0.52 13.18
CA THR A 118 6.33 1.79 13.02
C THR A 118 6.05 2.48 14.35
N GLY A 119 6.04 1.73 15.46
CA GLY A 119 5.50 2.21 16.73
C GLY A 119 4.04 2.65 16.62
N CYS A 120 3.35 2.33 15.52
CA CYS A 120 1.99 2.76 15.26
C CYS A 120 1.04 1.94 16.11
N SER A 121 0.74 2.46 17.29
CA SER A 121 -0.29 1.94 18.18
C SER A 121 -1.64 1.83 17.48
N VAL A 122 -1.96 2.71 16.53
CA VAL A 122 -3.25 2.68 15.81
C VAL A 122 -3.39 1.44 14.93
N ILE A 123 -2.36 1.08 14.16
CA ILE A 123 -2.37 -0.12 13.31
C ILE A 123 -2.47 -1.38 14.19
N ARG A 124 -1.71 -1.40 15.29
CA ARG A 124 -1.78 -2.45 16.30
C ARG A 124 -3.17 -2.53 16.96
N LEU A 125 -3.76 -1.40 17.34
CA LEU A 125 -5.09 -1.34 17.98
C LEU A 125 -6.18 -1.81 17.02
N VAL A 126 -6.11 -1.41 15.75
CA VAL A 126 -7.05 -1.90 14.72
C VAL A 126 -6.88 -3.41 14.58
N TRP A 127 -5.66 -3.93 14.49
CA TRP A 127 -5.43 -5.38 14.42
C TRP A 127 -5.86 -6.15 15.66
N ASP A 128 -5.54 -5.67 16.85
CA ASP A 128 -5.89 -6.31 18.11
C ASP A 128 -7.42 -6.29 18.30
N ASP A 129 -8.11 -5.17 18.02
CA ASP A 129 -9.58 -5.08 18.05
C ASP A 129 -10.21 -6.03 17.03
N LEU A 130 -9.60 -6.12 15.83
CA LEU A 130 -10.02 -7.05 14.80
C LEU A 130 -9.84 -8.52 15.26
N CYS A 131 -8.65 -8.96 15.67
CA CYS A 131 -8.41 -10.33 16.16
C CYS A 131 -9.31 -10.74 17.35
N LEU A 132 -9.87 -9.79 18.10
CA LEU A 132 -10.83 -10.04 19.19
C LEU A 132 -12.27 -10.27 18.70
N LEU A 133 -12.58 -10.00 17.43
CA LEU A 133 -13.91 -10.23 16.84
C LEU A 133 -14.13 -11.67 16.35
N ASP A 134 -13.09 -12.52 16.36
CA ASP A 134 -13.19 -13.95 16.03
C ASP A 134 -14.02 -14.76 17.06
N ASP A 135 -14.28 -14.21 18.25
CA ASP A 135 -15.22 -14.79 19.22
C ASP A 135 -16.67 -14.28 18.94
N ASP A 136 -17.37 -14.97 18.02
CA ASP A 136 -18.84 -15.13 17.98
C ASP A 136 -19.76 -13.92 17.66
N ASN A 137 -19.32 -12.81 17.06
CA ASN A 137 -20.26 -11.71 16.72
C ASN A 137 -20.12 -11.05 15.34
N ASP A 138 -20.70 -11.71 14.33
CA ASP A 138 -20.97 -11.14 12.99
C ASP A 138 -21.79 -9.82 13.02
N ALA A 139 -22.47 -9.51 14.13
CA ALA A 139 -23.36 -8.37 14.26
C ALA A 139 -22.67 -7.00 14.47
N LYS A 140 -21.34 -6.97 14.68
CA LYS A 140 -20.59 -5.73 14.96
C LYS A 140 -19.78 -5.18 13.78
N ARG A 141 -19.85 -5.81 12.59
CA ARG A 141 -19.17 -5.31 11.39
C ARG A 141 -19.57 -3.85 11.12
N PRO A 142 -18.61 -2.90 11.05
CA PRO A 142 -18.91 -1.55 10.61
C PRO A 142 -19.54 -1.61 9.22
N LYS A 143 -20.75 -1.07 9.06
CA LYS A 143 -21.35 -0.95 7.72
C LYS A 143 -20.45 -0.08 6.85
N PRO A 144 -20.22 -0.44 5.57
CA PRO A 144 -19.54 0.43 4.63
C PRO A 144 -20.14 1.83 4.72
N LEU A 145 -19.32 2.82 5.11
CA LEU A 145 -19.72 4.20 4.95
C LEU A 145 -19.89 4.41 3.44
N ALA A 146 -21.08 4.82 3.03
CA ALA A 146 -21.38 5.13 1.63
C ALA A 146 -20.25 6.02 1.08
N PRO A 147 -19.80 5.78 -0.18
CA PRO A 147 -18.66 6.50 -0.73
C PRO A 147 -18.92 8.00 -0.60
N ILE A 148 -18.09 8.66 0.21
CA ILE A 148 -18.15 10.11 0.37
C ILE A 148 -17.56 10.68 -0.92
N ASN A 149 -18.42 10.81 -1.91
CA ASN A 149 -18.15 11.54 -3.15
C ASN A 149 -17.98 13.03 -2.81
N GLN A 150 -16.79 13.47 -2.38
CA GLN A 150 -16.38 14.88 -2.43
C GLN A 150 -14.88 15.13 -2.12
N GLY A 151 -14.09 15.34 -3.20
CA GLY A 151 -12.88 16.19 -3.30
C GLY A 151 -11.53 15.59 -2.85
N CYS A 152 -10.39 15.71 -3.57
CA CYS A 152 -10.04 16.24 -4.89
C CYS A 152 -8.66 15.68 -5.32
N LYS A 153 -8.42 15.66 -6.63
CA LYS A 153 -7.21 15.28 -7.40
C LYS A 153 -5.99 16.13 -6.95
N TYR A 154 -5.06 15.53 -6.21
CA TYR A 154 -3.75 16.04 -5.72
C TYR A 154 -3.52 17.58 -5.72
N HIS A 155 -3.82 18.21 -4.57
CA HIS A 155 -3.33 19.52 -4.10
C HIS A 155 -3.35 20.72 -5.07
N VAL A 156 -4.30 21.65 -4.86
CA VAL A 156 -4.18 23.04 -5.32
C VAL A 156 -3.51 23.88 -4.23
N HIS A 157 -2.24 24.20 -4.42
CA HIS A 157 -1.68 25.47 -3.92
C HIS A 157 -1.11 26.22 -5.12
N ALA A 158 -1.96 27.02 -5.77
CA ALA A 158 -1.52 28.12 -6.61
C ALA A 158 -1.88 29.41 -5.88
N GLY A 159 -0.86 30.11 -5.38
CA GLY A 159 -1.00 31.52 -5.01
C GLY A 159 -1.04 32.41 -6.26
N GLY A 160 -1.59 33.61 -6.10
CA GLY A 160 -1.41 34.72 -7.03
C GLY A 160 -2.71 35.38 -7.45
N GLY A 161 -3.00 36.55 -6.86
CA GLY A 161 -4.10 37.45 -7.19
C GLY A 161 -4.35 38.44 -6.08
#